data_AF-A0A291RMD9-F1
#
_entry.id   AF-A0A291RMD9-F1
#
_cell.length_a   1.000
_cell.length_b   1.000
_cell.length_c   1.000
_cell.angle_alpha   90.00
_cell.angle_beta   90.00
_cell.angle_gamma   90.00
#
_symmetry.space_group_name_H-M   'P 1'
#
loop_
_entity.id
_entity.type
_entity.pdbx_description
1 polymer ?
#
loop_
_entity_poly.entity_id
_entity_poly.type
_entity_poly.pdbx_seq_one_letter_code
_entity_poly.pdbx_strand_id
1 'polypeptide(L)'
;MAAAVIVDMPDTSTPDVAKRLVQLRENNGVITTGRVLTLVVCTLDSSEAEDAIDAANDASREHPCRVIVLARGDRFADTKLDAQIRVGGDAGAAEVIVLRLQGELVNHESSVVVPFLLPDTPVVAWWPRGAPEDPSRDSVGRLAKRRITDATFATDPQETIKKRLGSYAPGNTDLAWSRITYWRALLAAAMDEPPFEPVQSVTVSGLHEEPALDILAGWLAARLDCPVRRCVGPLKVELHRPTVSIAISRPQTGRTATLSRTGEPEQRFALARRETKDCLAEELRRLDADEVYAEALAGIERVIYE
;
A
#
# COMPACT_ATOMS: atom_id res chain seq x y z
N MET A 1 -25.65 15.57 7.15
CA MET A 1 -24.33 15.42 6.50
C MET A 1 -23.98 16.79 5.96
N ALA A 2 -22.92 17.43 6.44
CA ALA A 2 -22.47 18.70 5.87
C ALA A 2 -22.06 18.46 4.40
N ALA A 3 -22.43 19.36 3.49
CA ALA A 3 -22.10 19.25 2.08
C ALA A 3 -20.58 19.30 1.88
N ALA A 4 -20.05 18.51 0.95
CA ALA A 4 -18.65 18.59 0.55
C ALA A 4 -18.37 19.99 -0.02
N VAL A 5 -17.36 20.67 0.51
CA VAL A 5 -16.88 21.94 -0.05
C VAL A 5 -15.67 21.61 -0.92
N ILE A 6 -15.85 21.74 -2.24
CA ILE A 6 -14.79 21.62 -3.23
C ILE A 6 -14.47 23.03 -3.74
N VAL A 7 -13.19 23.41 -3.67
CA VAL A 7 -12.71 24.70 -4.16
C VAL A 7 -11.61 24.47 -5.17
N ASP A 8 -11.90 24.78 -6.43
CA ASP A 8 -10.91 24.79 -7.51
C ASP A 8 -10.12 26.10 -7.51
N MET A 9 -8.81 25.99 -7.70
CA MET A 9 -7.85 27.09 -7.74
C MET A 9 -6.93 26.89 -8.95
N PRO A 10 -7.42 27.19 -10.17
CA PRO A 10 -6.60 27.09 -11.36
C PRO A 10 -5.53 28.18 -11.38
N ASP A 11 -4.37 27.88 -11.98
CA ASP A 11 -3.25 28.80 -12.15
C ASP A 11 -2.88 29.54 -10.85
N THR A 12 -2.54 28.76 -9.83
CA THR A 12 -2.38 29.23 -8.45
C THR A 12 -0.94 29.07 -7.95
N SER A 13 -0.71 29.49 -6.71
CA SER A 13 0.57 29.37 -6.02
C SER A 13 0.43 28.62 -4.70
N THR A 14 1.49 27.95 -4.25
CA THR A 14 1.50 27.27 -2.96
C THR A 14 1.09 28.18 -1.77
N PRO A 15 1.56 29.44 -1.68
CA PRO A 15 1.09 30.38 -0.66
C PRO A 15 -0.42 30.68 -0.73
N ASP A 16 -0.98 30.84 -1.92
CA ASP A 16 -2.41 31.13 -2.09
C ASP A 16 -3.28 29.94 -1.66
N VAL A 17 -2.89 28.72 -2.03
CA VAL A 17 -3.56 27.49 -1.60
C VAL A 17 -3.47 27.33 -0.08
N ALA A 18 -2.31 27.57 0.53
CA ALA A 18 -2.15 27.49 1.99
C ALA A 18 -3.02 28.53 2.71
N LYS A 19 -3.07 29.76 2.21
CA LYS A 19 -3.95 30.83 2.72
C LYS A 19 -5.41 30.43 2.61
N ARG A 20 -5.81 29.87 1.46
CA ARG A 20 -7.20 29.43 1.23
C ARG A 20 -7.59 28.28 2.15
N LEU A 21 -6.68 27.34 2.39
CA LEU A 21 -6.89 26.23 3.32
C LEU A 21 -7.17 26.73 4.74
N VAL A 22 -6.40 27.71 5.24
CA VAL A 22 -6.63 28.33 6.56
C VAL A 22 -8.03 28.96 6.63
N GLN A 23 -8.40 29.77 5.63
CA GLN A 23 -9.72 30.40 5.56
C GLN A 23 -10.87 29.37 5.59
N LEU A 24 -10.73 28.26 4.85
CA LEU A 24 -11.75 27.21 4.82
C LEU A 24 -11.88 26.50 6.16
N ARG A 25 -10.80 26.35 6.92
CA ARG A 25 -10.84 25.76 8.27
C ARG A 25 -11.56 26.65 9.27
N GLU A 26 -11.23 27.94 9.26
CA GLU A 26 -11.86 28.95 10.11
C GLU A 26 -13.36 29.03 9.83
N ASN A 27 -13.74 29.10 8.56
CA ASN A 27 -15.15 29.21 8.15
C ASN A 27 -15.99 27.98 8.47
N ASN A 28 -15.39 26.78 8.46
CA ASN A 28 -16.08 25.52 8.76
C ASN A 28 -16.04 25.15 10.25
N GLY A 29 -15.50 26.00 11.12
CA GLY A 29 -15.43 25.76 12.57
C GLY A 29 -14.54 24.56 12.96
N VAL A 30 -13.65 24.11 12.06
CA VAL A 30 -12.75 22.97 12.29
C VAL A 30 -11.49 23.49 12.98
N ILE A 31 -11.57 23.71 14.29
CA ILE A 31 -10.50 24.37 15.06
C ILE A 31 -9.35 23.39 15.35
N THR A 32 -9.63 22.11 15.64
CA THR A 32 -8.61 21.09 15.88
C THR A 32 -9.09 19.71 15.46
N THR A 33 -8.59 19.19 14.34
CA THR A 33 -8.65 17.75 14.08
C THR A 33 -7.43 17.13 14.74
N GLY A 34 -7.60 16.15 15.63
CA GLY A 34 -6.51 15.37 16.23
C GLY A 34 -5.83 14.49 15.18
N ARG A 35 -5.15 15.12 14.22
CA ARG A 35 -4.49 14.45 13.11
C ARG A 35 -3.24 13.76 13.61
N VAL A 36 -3.05 12.54 13.16
CA VAL A 36 -1.93 11.69 13.57
C VAL A 36 -0.87 11.58 12.50
N LEU A 37 -1.15 11.98 11.25
CA LEU A 37 -0.18 11.99 10.14
C LEU A 37 -0.58 12.90 8.97
N THR A 38 0.36 13.13 8.07
CA THR A 38 0.12 13.65 6.72
C THR A 38 0.39 12.55 5.69
N LEU A 39 -0.60 12.20 4.86
CA LEU A 39 -0.48 11.22 3.77
C LEU A 39 -0.28 11.97 2.45
N VAL A 40 0.88 11.77 1.81
CA VAL A 40 1.20 12.31 0.50
C VAL A 40 1.04 11.21 -0.54
N VAL A 41 0.04 11.36 -1.40
CA VAL A 41 -0.30 10.42 -2.48
C VAL A 41 0.32 10.93 -3.77
N CYS A 42 1.25 10.17 -4.35
CA CYS A 42 1.95 10.54 -5.58
C CYS A 42 1.38 9.75 -6.76
N THR A 43 0.66 10.40 -7.66
CA THR A 43 0.05 9.78 -8.85
C THR A 43 0.76 10.20 -10.13
N LEU A 44 0.69 9.35 -11.15
CA LEU A 44 1.30 9.64 -12.45
C LEU A 44 0.51 10.67 -13.26
N ASP A 45 -0.80 10.74 -13.05
CA ASP A 45 -1.67 11.77 -13.63
C ASP A 45 -2.94 11.99 -12.77
N SER A 46 -3.85 12.84 -13.26
CA SER A 46 -5.11 13.18 -12.58
C SER A 46 -6.22 12.13 -12.73
N SER A 47 -6.15 11.26 -13.73
CA SER A 47 -7.16 10.21 -13.95
C SER A 47 -7.10 9.13 -12.86
N GLU A 48 -5.91 8.90 -12.31
CA GLU A 48 -5.69 7.96 -11.21
C GLU A 48 -5.93 8.57 -9.82
N ALA A 49 -6.16 9.88 -9.75
CA ALA A 49 -6.25 10.59 -8.49
C ALA A 49 -7.51 10.21 -7.69
N GLU A 50 -8.65 9.98 -8.35
CA GLU A 50 -9.92 9.73 -7.64
C GLU A 50 -9.91 8.39 -6.88
N ASP A 51 -9.51 7.28 -7.50
CA ASP A 51 -9.41 5.98 -6.82
C ASP A 51 -8.45 6.04 -5.62
N ALA A 52 -7.36 6.80 -5.75
CA ALA A 52 -6.38 6.99 -4.69
C ALA A 52 -6.91 7.89 -3.56
N ILE A 53 -7.69 8.94 -3.91
CA ILE A 53 -8.39 9.81 -2.97
C ILE A 53 -9.42 8.99 -2.18
N ASP A 54 -10.20 8.15 -2.84
CA ASP A 54 -11.20 7.29 -2.19
C ASP A 54 -10.55 6.32 -1.21
N ALA A 55 -9.47 5.64 -1.62
CA ALA A 55 -8.72 4.77 -0.73
C ALA A 55 -8.10 5.51 0.47
N ALA A 56 -7.57 6.73 0.25
CA ALA A 56 -7.01 7.57 1.30
C ALA A 56 -8.09 8.09 2.27
N ASN A 57 -9.25 8.50 1.75
CA ASN A 57 -10.40 8.93 2.54
C ASN A 57 -10.94 7.80 3.40
N ASP A 58 -11.03 6.59 2.84
CA ASP A 58 -11.42 5.39 3.59
C ASP A 58 -10.43 5.09 4.72
N ALA A 59 -9.13 5.09 4.44
CA ALA A 59 -8.08 4.89 5.44
C ALA A 59 -8.07 6.00 6.52
N SER A 60 -8.43 7.24 6.15
CA SER A 60 -8.49 8.37 7.08
C SER A 60 -9.56 8.23 8.18
N ARG A 61 -10.55 7.35 7.98
CA ARG A 61 -11.56 7.05 9.02
C ARG A 61 -10.95 6.31 10.22
N GLU A 62 -9.99 5.44 9.97
CA GLU A 62 -9.21 4.76 11.02
C GLU A 62 -8.02 5.61 11.49
N HIS A 63 -7.44 6.39 10.57
CA HIS A 63 -6.24 7.18 10.79
C HIS A 63 -6.44 8.65 10.40
N PRO A 64 -7.04 9.49 11.28
CA PRO A 64 -7.31 10.89 10.96
C PRO A 64 -6.05 11.62 10.47
N CYS A 65 -6.05 12.02 9.20
CA CYS A 65 -4.87 12.57 8.53
C CYS A 65 -5.21 13.72 7.58
N ARG A 66 -4.19 14.46 7.16
CA ARG A 66 -4.28 15.34 5.99
C ARG A 66 -3.84 14.55 4.77
N VAL A 67 -4.61 14.60 3.69
CA VAL A 67 -4.27 13.96 2.42
C VAL A 67 -3.80 15.03 1.43
N ILE A 68 -2.59 14.87 0.89
CA ILE A 68 -2.03 15.72 -0.16
C ILE A 68 -1.84 14.83 -1.38
N VAL A 69 -2.53 15.12 -2.47
CA VAL A 69 -2.40 14.40 -3.73
C VAL A 69 -1.53 15.21 -4.68
N LEU A 70 -0.43 14.63 -5.12
CA LEU A 70 0.44 15.15 -6.17
C LEU A 70 0.11 14.44 -7.47
N ALA A 71 -0.58 15.13 -8.38
CA ALA A 71 -0.84 14.64 -9.73
C ALA A 71 0.20 15.25 -10.69
N ARG A 72 1.10 14.40 -11.18
CA ARG A 72 2.13 14.79 -12.14
C ARG A 72 1.48 15.03 -13.51
N GLY A 73 1.68 16.21 -14.08
CA GLY A 73 1.27 16.56 -15.43
C GLY A 73 2.40 16.40 -16.43
N ASP A 74 2.23 17.02 -17.60
CA ASP A 74 3.28 17.07 -18.62
C ASP A 74 4.46 17.94 -18.14
N ARG A 75 5.65 17.35 -18.12
CA ARG A 75 6.91 18.01 -17.75
C ARG A 75 7.43 18.98 -18.81
N PHE A 76 6.92 18.89 -20.04
CA PHE A 76 7.30 19.74 -21.17
C PHE A 76 6.30 20.88 -21.43
N ALA A 77 5.18 20.90 -20.71
CA ALA A 77 4.24 22.01 -20.72
C ALA A 77 4.78 23.24 -19.98
N ASP A 78 4.08 24.37 -20.09
CA ASP A 78 4.39 25.56 -19.31
C ASP A 78 4.25 25.28 -17.80
N THR A 79 5.11 25.92 -17.01
CA THR A 79 5.11 25.76 -15.56
C THR A 79 3.83 26.32 -14.97
N LYS A 80 3.00 25.43 -14.40
CA LYS A 80 1.69 25.78 -13.84
C LYS A 80 1.33 24.88 -12.66
N LEU A 81 0.69 25.45 -11.65
CA LEU A 81 0.09 24.73 -10.54
C LEU A 81 -1.42 24.95 -10.56
N ASP A 82 -2.19 23.88 -10.70
CA ASP A 82 -3.62 23.89 -10.41
C ASP A 82 -3.86 23.19 -9.07
N ALA A 83 -4.72 23.73 -8.22
CA ALA A 83 -5.06 23.11 -6.95
C ALA A 83 -6.56 22.91 -6.78
N GLN A 84 -6.93 21.94 -5.96
CA GLN A 84 -8.29 21.74 -5.50
C GLN A 84 -8.27 21.38 -4.01
N ILE A 85 -9.06 22.09 -3.22
CA ILE A 85 -9.21 21.81 -1.79
C ILE A 85 -10.58 21.18 -1.57
N ARG A 86 -10.62 20.00 -0.95
CA ARG A 86 -11.85 19.33 -0.53
C ARG A 86 -11.92 19.28 1.00
N VAL A 87 -13.01 19.82 1.57
CA VAL A 87 -13.27 19.86 3.01
C VAL A 87 -14.68 19.37 3.31
N GLY A 88 -14.81 18.46 4.28
CA GLY A 88 -16.09 17.87 4.65
C GLY A 88 -16.68 16.96 3.57
N GLY A 89 -17.81 16.31 3.87
CA GLY A 89 -18.46 15.39 2.93
C GLY A 89 -17.55 14.25 2.48
N ASP A 90 -17.26 14.18 1.18
CA ASP A 90 -16.46 13.14 0.52
C ASP A 90 -15.00 13.07 0.99
N ALA A 91 -14.45 14.16 1.55
CA ALA A 91 -13.14 14.16 2.21
C ALA A 91 -13.15 13.45 3.59
N GLY A 92 -14.33 13.09 4.10
CA GLY A 92 -14.48 12.42 5.39
C GLY A 92 -13.91 13.23 6.56
N ALA A 93 -13.11 12.57 7.40
CA ALA A 93 -12.38 13.19 8.51
C ALA A 93 -11.10 13.93 8.06
N ALA A 94 -10.74 13.82 6.77
CA ALA A 94 -9.55 14.41 6.19
C ALA A 94 -9.81 15.76 5.51
N GLU A 95 -8.78 16.59 5.45
CA GLU A 95 -8.65 17.65 4.46
C GLU A 95 -7.88 17.09 3.28
N VAL A 96 -8.45 17.14 2.08
CA VAL A 96 -7.78 16.68 0.86
C VAL A 96 -7.34 17.89 0.04
N ILE A 97 -6.05 17.93 -0.31
CA ILE A 97 -5.45 18.96 -1.15
C ILE A 97 -4.91 18.27 -2.39
N VAL A 98 -5.53 18.50 -3.54
CA VAL A 98 -5.06 17.97 -4.83
C VAL A 98 -4.23 19.06 -5.50
N LEU A 99 -2.98 18.76 -5.81
CA LEU A 99 -2.03 19.63 -6.48
C LEU A 99 -1.68 18.99 -7.82
N ARG A 100 -1.93 19.69 -8.92
CA ARG A 100 -1.61 19.27 -10.29
C ARG A 100 -0.43 20.08 -10.78
N LEU A 101 0.68 19.40 -11.02
CA LEU A 101 1.98 20.02 -11.30
C LEU A 101 2.24 19.91 -12.81
N GLN A 102 2.56 21.02 -13.48
CA GLN A 102 2.96 21.04 -14.88
C GLN A 102 4.32 21.71 -15.06
N GLY A 103 4.99 21.38 -16.15
CA GLY A 103 6.30 21.94 -16.50
C GLY A 103 7.36 21.64 -15.45
N GLU A 104 8.14 22.67 -15.08
CA GLU A 104 9.27 22.50 -14.17
C GLU A 104 8.87 22.07 -12.75
N LEU A 105 7.63 22.33 -12.33
CA LEU A 105 7.14 21.95 -11.00
C LEU A 105 7.16 20.45 -10.76
N VAL A 106 7.05 19.64 -11.81
CA VAL A 106 7.13 18.17 -11.72
C VAL A 106 8.46 17.71 -11.12
N ASN A 107 9.53 18.51 -11.25
CA ASN A 107 10.84 18.20 -10.66
C ASN A 107 11.04 18.76 -9.23
N HIS A 108 10.05 19.49 -8.70
CA HIS A 108 10.12 20.21 -7.43
C HIS A 108 9.00 19.83 -6.45
N GLU A 109 8.52 18.59 -6.52
CA GLU A 109 7.37 18.10 -5.76
C GLU A 109 7.50 18.31 -4.24
N SER A 110 8.66 17.95 -3.68
CA SER A 110 8.94 18.16 -2.26
C SER A 110 8.74 19.62 -1.81
N SER A 111 9.21 20.58 -2.60
CA SER A 111 9.04 22.02 -2.32
C SER A 111 7.56 22.44 -2.36
N VAL A 112 6.77 21.83 -3.25
CA VAL A 112 5.33 22.07 -3.36
C VAL A 112 4.56 21.48 -2.18
N VAL A 113 4.99 20.33 -1.65
CA VAL A 113 4.33 19.63 -0.53
C VAL A 113 4.61 20.28 0.83
N VAL A 114 5.85 20.70 1.07
CA VAL A 114 6.33 21.14 2.40
C VAL A 114 5.39 22.14 3.10
N PRO A 115 4.85 23.17 2.43
CA PRO A 115 3.97 24.14 3.08
C PRO A 115 2.64 23.57 3.61
N PHE A 116 2.25 22.37 3.18
CA PHE A 116 1.01 21.71 3.59
C PHE A 116 1.22 20.62 4.65
N LEU A 117 2.47 20.31 5.00
CA LEU A 117 2.78 19.34 6.04
C LEU A 117 2.29 19.86 7.41
N LEU A 118 1.77 18.96 8.23
CA LEU A 118 1.39 19.29 9.60
C LEU A 118 2.63 19.24 10.50
N PRO A 119 2.86 20.28 11.32
CA PRO A 119 3.96 20.25 12.28
C PRO A 119 3.79 19.07 13.24
N ASP A 120 4.90 18.46 13.63
CA ASP A 120 4.99 17.39 14.65
C ASP A 120 4.21 16.10 14.35
N THR A 121 3.75 15.90 13.11
CA THR A 121 3.15 14.63 12.68
C THR A 121 4.04 13.92 11.65
N PRO A 122 4.09 12.57 11.66
CA PRO A 122 4.81 11.83 10.64
C PRO A 122 4.20 12.05 9.26
N VAL A 123 5.07 12.11 8.26
CA VAL A 123 4.69 12.09 6.84
C VAL A 123 4.74 10.66 6.34
N VAL A 124 3.70 10.25 5.61
CA VAL A 124 3.63 8.98 4.89
C VAL A 124 3.56 9.30 3.40
N ALA A 125 4.46 8.74 2.59
CA ALA A 125 4.38 8.82 1.15
C ALA A 125 3.81 7.53 0.58
N TRP A 126 2.87 7.63 -0.35
CA TRP A 126 2.27 6.49 -1.03
C TRP A 126 2.26 6.70 -2.54
N TRP A 127 2.79 5.71 -3.27
CA TRP A 127 2.71 5.63 -4.72
C TRP A 127 1.75 4.49 -5.09
N PRO A 128 0.48 4.78 -5.46
CA PRO A 128 -0.46 3.77 -5.90
C PRO A 128 0.01 3.04 -7.16
N ARG A 129 0.74 3.76 -8.02
CA ARG A 129 1.41 3.27 -9.23
C ARG A 129 2.68 4.08 -9.49
N GLY A 130 3.54 3.57 -10.37
CA GLY A 130 4.71 4.32 -10.84
C GLY A 130 5.68 4.74 -9.74
N ALA A 131 5.81 3.92 -8.69
CA ALA A 131 6.72 4.20 -7.60
C ALA A 131 8.18 4.31 -8.12
N PRO A 132 8.97 5.24 -7.58
CA PRO A 132 10.40 5.36 -7.91
C PRO A 132 11.15 4.05 -7.61
N GLU A 133 12.28 3.85 -8.29
CA GLU A 133 13.14 2.70 -8.06
C GLU A 133 13.63 2.64 -6.61
N ASP A 134 14.03 3.80 -6.07
CA ASP A 134 14.37 4.00 -4.66
C ASP A 134 13.43 5.03 -4.00
N PRO A 135 12.36 4.57 -3.35
CA PRO A 135 11.45 5.44 -2.62
C PRO A 135 12.12 6.26 -1.51
N SER A 136 13.23 5.79 -0.93
CA SER A 136 13.91 6.53 0.15
C SER A 136 14.72 7.72 -0.37
N ARG A 137 15.16 7.65 -1.63
CA ARG A 137 15.91 8.72 -2.31
C ARG A 137 15.05 9.68 -3.10
N ASP A 138 13.79 9.32 -3.38
CA ASP A 138 12.82 10.19 -4.02
C ASP A 138 12.60 11.51 -3.25
N SER A 139 12.29 12.59 -3.96
CA SER A 139 12.16 13.92 -3.35
C SER A 139 11.09 13.97 -2.27
N VAL A 140 9.93 13.35 -2.49
CA VAL A 140 8.83 13.24 -1.51
C VAL A 140 9.16 12.17 -0.48
N GLY A 141 9.75 11.06 -0.92
CA GLY A 141 10.08 9.94 -0.04
C GLY A 141 11.11 10.27 1.05
N ARG A 142 12.02 11.22 0.80
CA ARG A 142 12.95 11.77 1.82
C ARG A 142 12.24 12.53 2.94
N LEU A 143 11.04 13.06 2.70
CA LEU A 143 10.23 13.74 3.72
C LEU A 143 9.48 12.73 4.61
N ALA A 144 9.27 11.50 4.11
CA ALA A 144 8.40 10.53 4.73
C ALA A 144 9.11 9.69 5.81
N LYS A 145 8.40 9.32 6.87
CA LYS A 145 8.81 8.25 7.79
C LYS A 145 8.48 6.87 7.20
N ARG A 146 7.31 6.75 6.55
CA ARG A 146 6.79 5.54 5.90
C ARG A 146 6.62 5.78 4.40
N ARG A 147 7.07 4.84 3.57
CA ARG A 147 7.01 4.90 2.10
C ARG A 147 6.33 3.64 1.59
N ILE A 148 5.13 3.79 1.05
CA ILE A 148 4.26 2.70 0.62
C ILE A 148 4.27 2.67 -0.91
N THR A 149 4.58 1.52 -1.50
CA THR A 149 4.44 1.27 -2.95
C THR A 149 3.34 0.26 -3.22
N ASP A 150 2.92 0.12 -4.48
CA ASP A 150 2.11 -1.04 -4.90
C ASP A 150 2.65 -1.59 -6.22
N ALA A 151 3.22 -2.80 -6.16
CA ALA A 151 3.75 -3.50 -7.34
C ALA A 151 2.63 -4.09 -8.22
N THR A 152 1.39 -4.19 -7.73
CA THR A 152 0.27 -4.90 -8.38
C THR A 152 -0.04 -4.38 -9.77
N PHE A 153 0.11 -3.07 -10.00
CA PHE A 153 -0.23 -2.43 -11.28
C PHE A 153 1.01 -2.08 -12.11
N ALA A 154 2.18 -2.61 -11.77
CA ALA A 154 3.37 -2.44 -12.59
C ALA A 154 3.26 -3.24 -13.90
N THR A 155 4.00 -2.84 -14.93
CA THR A 155 4.08 -3.58 -16.19
C THR A 155 4.59 -5.02 -16.00
N ASP A 156 5.52 -5.19 -15.06
CA ASP A 156 6.00 -6.50 -14.61
C ASP A 156 5.95 -6.53 -13.07
N PRO A 157 4.83 -6.98 -12.48
CA PRO A 157 4.64 -6.98 -11.03
C PRO A 157 5.66 -7.85 -10.29
N GLN A 158 6.03 -9.00 -10.87
CA GLN A 158 6.96 -9.95 -10.28
C GLN A 158 8.37 -9.36 -10.19
N GLU A 159 8.88 -8.79 -11.28
CA GLU A 159 10.20 -8.13 -11.26
C GLU A 159 10.17 -6.86 -10.41
N THR A 160 9.04 -6.14 -10.38
CA THR A 160 8.90 -4.94 -9.55
C THR A 160 9.02 -5.26 -8.06
N ILE A 161 8.34 -6.31 -7.57
CA ILE A 161 8.43 -6.67 -6.15
C ILE A 161 9.81 -7.23 -5.78
N LYS A 162 10.45 -8.01 -6.66
CA LYS A 162 11.83 -8.49 -6.46
C LYS A 162 12.82 -7.34 -6.29
N LYS A 163 12.73 -6.32 -7.15
CA LYS A 163 13.64 -5.16 -7.12
C LYS A 163 13.53 -4.33 -5.84
N ARG A 164 12.41 -4.43 -5.09
CA ARG A 164 12.24 -3.70 -3.81
C ARG A 164 13.28 -4.08 -2.76
N LEU A 165 13.89 -5.27 -2.84
CA LEU A 165 14.98 -5.65 -1.95
C LEU A 165 16.21 -4.75 -2.14
N GLY A 166 16.58 -4.48 -3.39
CA GLY A 166 17.78 -3.69 -3.73
C GLY A 166 17.70 -2.23 -3.27
N SER A 167 16.48 -1.70 -3.14
CA SER A 167 16.22 -0.34 -2.65
C SER A 167 15.48 -0.30 -1.31
N TYR A 168 15.55 -1.40 -0.54
CA TYR A 168 14.93 -1.44 0.78
C TYR A 168 15.63 -0.46 1.72
N ALA A 169 14.81 0.33 2.42
CA ALA A 169 15.22 1.16 3.54
C ALA A 169 14.19 1.02 4.66
N PRO A 170 14.57 1.19 5.94
CA PRO A 170 13.62 1.20 7.05
C PRO A 170 12.44 2.14 6.76
N GLY A 171 11.22 1.62 6.87
CA GLY A 171 9.99 2.35 6.54
C GLY A 171 9.50 2.20 5.10
N ASN A 172 10.21 1.50 4.22
CA ASN A 172 9.69 1.08 2.91
C ASN A 172 8.79 -0.16 3.07
N THR A 173 7.63 -0.15 2.43
CA THR A 173 6.74 -1.30 2.27
C THR A 173 6.01 -1.28 0.94
N ASP A 174 5.41 -2.41 0.58
CA ASP A 174 4.55 -2.55 -0.58
C ASP A 174 3.19 -3.11 -0.17
N LEU A 175 2.09 -2.62 -0.75
CA LEU A 175 0.74 -3.10 -0.45
C LEU A 175 0.57 -4.59 -0.74
N ALA A 176 1.38 -5.19 -1.62
CA ALA A 176 1.44 -6.65 -1.80
C ALA A 176 1.66 -7.40 -0.46
N TRP A 177 2.39 -6.81 0.48
CA TRP A 177 2.64 -7.38 1.82
C TRP A 177 1.39 -7.40 2.69
N SER A 178 0.65 -6.28 2.74
CA SER A 178 -0.60 -6.21 3.49
C SER A 178 -1.69 -7.03 2.81
N ARG A 179 -1.69 -7.17 1.47
CA ARG A 179 -2.65 -8.03 0.76
C ARG A 179 -2.67 -9.48 1.26
N ILE A 180 -1.55 -9.97 1.81
CA ILE A 180 -1.42 -11.35 2.31
C ILE A 180 -1.54 -11.50 3.83
N THR A 181 -1.85 -10.45 4.60
CA THR A 181 -1.90 -10.53 6.08
C THR A 181 -2.79 -11.66 6.59
N TYR A 182 -3.98 -11.83 6.03
CA TYR A 182 -4.87 -12.94 6.43
C TYR A 182 -4.40 -14.32 5.94
N TRP A 183 -3.72 -14.39 4.80
CA TRP A 183 -3.07 -15.64 4.36
C TRP A 183 -1.96 -16.03 5.34
N ARG A 184 -1.10 -15.08 5.72
CA ARG A 184 -0.03 -15.30 6.72
C ARG A 184 -0.60 -15.75 8.06
N ALA A 185 -1.67 -15.12 8.53
CA ALA A 185 -2.33 -15.48 9.79
C ALA A 185 -2.89 -16.91 9.76
N LEU A 186 -3.61 -17.29 8.69
CA LEU A 186 -4.16 -18.65 8.57
C LEU A 186 -3.07 -19.71 8.44
N LEU A 187 -2.00 -19.42 7.68
CA LEU A 187 -0.86 -20.33 7.53
C LEU A 187 -0.12 -20.53 8.85
N ALA A 188 0.12 -19.46 9.59
CA ALA A 188 0.72 -19.54 10.93
C ALA A 188 -0.16 -20.36 11.89
N ALA A 189 -1.46 -20.06 11.94
CA ALA A 189 -2.41 -20.80 12.78
C ALA A 189 -2.48 -22.30 12.43
N ALA A 190 -2.49 -22.65 11.14
CA ALA A 190 -2.50 -24.04 10.71
C ALA A 190 -1.19 -24.78 11.07
N MET A 191 -0.08 -24.05 11.18
CA MET A 191 1.21 -24.60 11.60
C MET A 191 1.31 -24.86 13.10
N ASP A 192 0.53 -24.15 13.93
CA ASP A 192 0.45 -24.29 15.40
C ASP A 192 -0.37 -25.52 15.86
N GLU A 193 -0.71 -26.42 14.94
CA GLU A 193 -1.39 -27.68 15.23
C GLU A 193 -0.46 -28.91 15.04
N PRO A 194 -0.66 -29.98 15.83
CA PRO A 194 0.09 -31.23 15.70
C PRO A 194 0.01 -31.79 14.27
N PRO A 195 1.00 -32.58 13.81
CA PRO A 195 2.08 -33.21 14.59
C PRO A 195 3.35 -32.37 14.81
N PHE A 196 3.36 -31.06 14.54
CA PHE A 196 4.54 -30.17 14.68
C PHE A 196 5.80 -30.65 13.94
N GLU A 197 5.62 -31.42 12.88
CA GLU A 197 6.71 -31.88 12.03
C GLU A 197 7.28 -30.74 11.17
N PRO A 198 8.58 -30.80 10.82
CA PRO A 198 9.18 -29.83 9.92
C PRO A 198 8.51 -29.85 8.55
N VAL A 199 8.40 -28.68 7.92
CA VAL A 199 7.92 -28.55 6.54
C VAL A 199 9.05 -28.95 5.60
N GLN A 200 8.78 -29.91 4.71
CA GLN A 200 9.74 -30.42 3.73
C GLN A 200 9.73 -29.60 2.45
N SER A 201 8.57 -29.07 2.06
CA SER A 201 8.42 -28.21 0.89
C SER A 201 7.13 -27.41 0.95
N VAL A 202 7.09 -26.31 0.20
CA VAL A 202 5.91 -25.47 0.04
C VAL A 202 5.67 -25.16 -1.43
N THR A 203 4.41 -25.19 -1.84
CA THR A 203 3.94 -24.73 -3.15
C THR A 203 3.02 -23.53 -2.97
N VAL A 204 3.36 -22.42 -3.61
CA VAL A 204 2.50 -21.23 -3.72
C VAL A 204 2.03 -21.13 -5.17
N SER A 205 0.73 -21.26 -5.39
CA SER A 205 0.10 -21.21 -6.70
C SER A 205 -0.92 -20.09 -6.80
N GLY A 206 -1.04 -19.51 -7.99
CA GLY A 206 -1.98 -18.44 -8.33
C GLY A 206 -1.55 -17.74 -9.62
N LEU A 207 -2.22 -16.63 -9.94
CA LEU A 207 -1.95 -15.85 -11.16
C LEU A 207 -0.49 -15.36 -11.20
N HIS A 208 0.11 -15.35 -12.39
CA HIS A 208 1.48 -14.87 -12.61
C HIS A 208 1.67 -13.41 -12.15
N GLU A 209 0.71 -12.54 -12.47
CA GLU A 209 0.76 -11.10 -12.23
C GLU A 209 0.39 -10.67 -10.79
N GLU A 210 0.40 -11.59 -9.81
CA GLU A 210 0.02 -11.28 -8.42
C GLU A 210 1.27 -11.24 -7.50
N PRO A 211 1.90 -10.06 -7.30
CA PRO A 211 3.12 -9.93 -6.50
C PRO A 211 2.93 -10.26 -5.02
N ALA A 212 1.67 -10.21 -4.55
CA ALA A 212 1.29 -10.68 -3.23
C ALA A 212 1.66 -12.16 -3.00
N LEU A 213 1.62 -12.99 -4.04
CA LEU A 213 2.02 -14.40 -3.95
C LEU A 213 3.54 -14.58 -3.96
N ASP A 214 4.27 -13.68 -4.62
CA ASP A 214 5.73 -13.70 -4.64
C ASP A 214 6.29 -13.34 -3.27
N ILE A 215 5.78 -12.27 -2.64
CA ILE A 215 6.17 -11.91 -1.28
C ILE A 215 5.69 -12.96 -0.24
N LEU A 216 4.56 -13.64 -0.48
CA LEU A 216 4.12 -14.76 0.35
C LEU A 216 5.10 -15.94 0.27
N ALA A 217 5.52 -16.30 -0.93
CA ALA A 217 6.53 -17.34 -1.16
C ALA A 217 7.87 -16.96 -0.51
N GLY A 218 8.30 -15.71 -0.66
CA GLY A 218 9.52 -15.20 -0.02
C GLY A 218 9.43 -15.25 1.51
N TRP A 219 8.30 -14.85 2.10
CA TRP A 219 8.07 -14.97 3.55
C TRP A 219 8.14 -16.43 4.03
N LEU A 220 7.51 -17.36 3.31
CA LEU A 220 7.55 -18.79 3.65
C LEU A 220 8.97 -19.35 3.54
N ALA A 221 9.73 -18.96 2.52
CA ALA A 221 11.14 -19.34 2.38
C ALA A 221 11.98 -18.78 3.54
N ALA A 222 11.70 -17.54 3.98
CA ALA A 222 12.31 -16.91 5.14
C ALA A 222 12.03 -17.63 6.46
N ARG A 223 10.82 -18.14 6.65
CA ARG A 223 10.41 -18.72 7.93
C ARG A 223 10.64 -20.22 8.06
N LEU A 224 10.63 -20.97 6.96
CA LEU A 224 10.60 -22.43 6.99
C LEU A 224 11.91 -23.10 6.58
N ASP A 225 12.84 -22.36 5.98
CA ASP A 225 14.14 -22.86 5.50
C ASP A 225 14.03 -24.17 4.67
N CYS A 226 13.00 -24.23 3.83
CA CYS A 226 12.71 -25.36 2.95
C CYS A 226 12.49 -24.89 1.51
N PRO A 227 12.56 -25.78 0.51
CA PRO A 227 12.24 -25.43 -0.87
C PRO A 227 10.81 -24.88 -1.01
N VAL A 228 10.70 -23.65 -1.51
CA VAL A 228 9.42 -23.01 -1.86
C VAL A 228 9.32 -22.85 -3.37
N ARG A 229 8.27 -23.40 -3.96
CA ARG A 229 7.97 -23.30 -5.40
C ARG A 229 6.84 -22.31 -5.62
N ARG A 230 6.98 -21.47 -6.64
CA ARG A 230 6.00 -20.49 -7.09
C ARG A 230 5.56 -20.85 -8.50
N CYS A 231 4.31 -21.28 -8.66
CA CYS A 231 3.80 -21.83 -9.93
C CYS A 231 2.53 -21.10 -10.38
N VAL A 232 2.29 -20.99 -11.69
CA VAL A 232 1.03 -20.44 -12.22
C VAL A 232 -0.09 -21.46 -12.12
N GLY A 233 -1.23 -21.09 -11.53
CA GLY A 233 -2.36 -22.01 -11.35
C GLY A 233 -3.48 -21.49 -10.46
N PRO A 234 -4.34 -22.37 -9.92
CA PRO A 234 -5.36 -22.01 -8.94
C PRO A 234 -4.74 -21.37 -7.68
N LEU A 235 -5.43 -20.39 -7.09
CA LEU A 235 -4.95 -19.72 -5.88
C LEU A 235 -4.95 -20.71 -4.69
N LYS A 236 -3.75 -21.20 -4.35
CA LYS A 236 -3.50 -22.25 -3.36
C LYS A 236 -2.13 -22.06 -2.72
N VAL A 237 -2.03 -22.30 -1.43
CA VAL A 237 -0.76 -22.54 -0.73
C VAL A 237 -0.82 -23.93 -0.13
N GLU A 238 0.22 -24.73 -0.35
CA GLU A 238 0.30 -26.11 0.16
C GLU A 238 1.65 -26.34 0.83
N LEU A 239 1.60 -26.84 2.06
CA LEU A 239 2.76 -27.19 2.87
C LEU A 239 2.78 -28.70 3.03
N HIS A 240 3.91 -29.31 2.73
CA HIS A 240 4.10 -30.74 2.89
C HIS A 240 4.97 -31.02 4.12
N ARG A 241 4.44 -31.76 5.09
CA ARG A 241 5.19 -32.39 6.18
C ARG A 241 5.31 -33.90 5.89
N PRO A 242 6.20 -34.64 6.57
CA PRO A 242 6.36 -36.08 6.39
C PRO A 242 5.06 -36.89 6.42
N THR A 243 4.14 -36.58 7.33
CA THR A 243 2.89 -37.34 7.48
C THR A 243 1.64 -36.58 7.04
N VAL A 244 1.67 -35.24 7.06
CA VAL A 244 0.50 -34.39 6.84
C VAL A 244 0.79 -33.30 5.82
N SER A 245 -0.11 -33.12 4.85
CA SER A 245 -0.13 -31.93 4.01
C SER A 245 -1.23 -30.97 4.48
N ILE A 246 -0.91 -29.68 4.49
CA ILE A 246 -1.83 -28.59 4.83
C ILE A 246 -1.99 -27.74 3.57
N ALA A 247 -3.21 -27.50 3.12
CA ALA A 247 -3.46 -26.62 1.99
C ALA A 247 -4.52 -25.58 2.33
N ILE A 248 -4.27 -24.33 1.95
CA ILE A 248 -5.27 -23.27 1.91
C ILE A 248 -5.52 -22.92 0.45
N SER A 249 -6.77 -22.98 0.01
CA SER A 249 -7.15 -22.63 -1.35
C SER A 249 -8.34 -21.69 -1.36
N ARG A 250 -8.42 -20.82 -2.36
CA ARG A 250 -9.57 -19.92 -2.54
C ARG A 250 -9.78 -19.72 -4.05
N PRO A 251 -11.01 -19.77 -4.58
CA PRO A 251 -11.26 -19.32 -5.93
C PRO A 251 -10.75 -17.88 -6.12
N GLN A 252 -10.21 -17.55 -7.30
CA GLN A 252 -9.57 -16.24 -7.52
C GLN A 252 -10.48 -15.05 -7.18
N THR A 253 -11.75 -15.14 -7.57
CA THR A 253 -12.81 -14.15 -7.28
C THR A 253 -13.67 -14.53 -6.07
N GLY A 254 -13.34 -15.63 -5.40
CA GLY A 254 -14.06 -16.14 -4.24
C GLY A 254 -13.78 -15.34 -2.97
N ARG A 255 -14.73 -15.40 -2.03
CA ARG A 255 -14.60 -14.78 -0.70
C ARG A 255 -14.39 -15.81 0.43
N THR A 256 -14.47 -17.09 0.09
CA THR A 256 -14.37 -18.20 1.04
C THR A 256 -13.18 -19.06 0.66
N ALA A 257 -12.25 -19.24 1.61
CA ALA A 257 -11.15 -20.17 1.48
C ALA A 257 -11.48 -21.50 2.14
N THR A 258 -10.84 -22.56 1.64
CA THR A 258 -10.86 -23.91 2.20
C THR A 258 -9.48 -24.23 2.75
N LEU A 259 -9.40 -24.57 4.03
CA LEU A 259 -8.26 -25.23 4.65
C LEU A 259 -8.50 -26.75 4.62
N SER A 260 -7.57 -27.50 4.05
CA SER A 260 -7.57 -28.96 4.12
C SER A 260 -6.31 -29.46 4.80
N ARG A 261 -6.47 -30.50 5.62
CA ARG A 261 -5.39 -31.22 6.29
C ARG A 261 -5.57 -32.71 6.04
N THR A 262 -4.49 -33.43 5.78
CA THR A 262 -4.54 -34.89 5.57
C THR A 262 -5.24 -35.59 6.73
N GLY A 263 -6.31 -36.33 6.43
CA GLY A 263 -7.06 -37.12 7.42
C GLY A 263 -8.11 -36.33 8.21
N GLU A 264 -8.27 -35.04 7.96
CA GLU A 264 -9.25 -34.18 8.63
C GLU A 264 -10.31 -33.63 7.66
N PRO A 265 -11.51 -33.27 8.16
CA PRO A 265 -12.51 -32.62 7.35
C PRO A 265 -12.06 -31.21 6.93
N GLU A 266 -12.46 -30.80 5.73
CA GLU A 266 -12.20 -29.44 5.25
C GLU A 266 -12.87 -28.39 6.13
N GLN A 267 -12.12 -27.32 6.42
CA GLN A 267 -12.61 -26.15 7.14
C GLN A 267 -12.75 -24.97 6.17
N ARG A 268 -13.77 -24.14 6.37
CA ARG A 268 -14.04 -22.98 5.51
C ARG A 268 -13.98 -21.68 6.30
N PHE A 269 -13.31 -20.68 5.72
CA PHE A 269 -13.10 -19.38 6.35
C PHE A 269 -13.41 -18.25 5.37
N ALA A 270 -13.87 -17.11 5.90
CA ALA A 270 -13.95 -15.89 5.13
C ALA A 270 -12.52 -15.38 4.85
N LEU A 271 -12.17 -15.26 3.57
CA LEU A 271 -10.87 -14.79 3.11
C LEU A 271 -11.05 -13.98 1.84
N ALA A 272 -11.79 -12.88 1.91
CA ALA A 272 -11.97 -12.00 0.76
C ALA A 272 -10.64 -11.41 0.28
N ARG A 273 -10.53 -11.07 -1.01
CA ARG A 273 -9.42 -10.26 -1.51
C ARG A 273 -9.43 -8.92 -0.78
N ARG A 274 -8.27 -8.49 -0.30
CA ARG A 274 -8.12 -7.17 0.33
C ARG A 274 -7.96 -6.11 -0.76
N GLU A 275 -8.78 -5.07 -0.66
CA GLU A 275 -8.72 -3.93 -1.58
C GLU A 275 -7.62 -2.95 -1.13
N THR A 276 -7.28 -2.01 -2.02
CA THR A 276 -6.23 -1.01 -1.74
C THR A 276 -6.53 -0.22 -0.47
N LYS A 277 -7.79 0.16 -0.22
CA LYS A 277 -8.22 0.84 1.01
C LYS A 277 -7.90 0.05 2.28
N ASP A 278 -8.14 -1.27 2.26
CA ASP A 278 -7.94 -2.14 3.43
C ASP A 278 -6.45 -2.30 3.71
N CYS A 279 -5.64 -2.38 2.66
CA CYS A 279 -4.19 -2.52 2.76
C CYS A 279 -3.56 -1.20 3.21
N LEU A 280 -3.98 -0.08 2.62
CA LEU A 280 -3.51 1.24 3.01
C LEU A 280 -3.84 1.55 4.48
N ALA A 281 -5.07 1.29 4.92
CA ALA A 281 -5.45 1.47 6.33
C ALA A 281 -4.53 0.65 7.27
N GLU A 282 -4.22 -0.60 6.92
CA GLU A 282 -3.28 -1.41 7.71
C GLU A 282 -1.86 -0.83 7.75
N GLU A 283 -1.33 -0.38 6.62
CA GLU A 283 0.01 0.23 6.55
C GLU A 283 0.12 1.49 7.40
N LEU A 284 -0.98 2.22 7.63
CA LEU A 284 -1.01 3.40 8.47
C LEU A 284 -1.08 3.08 9.98
N ARG A 285 -1.35 1.83 10.38
CA ARG A 285 -1.39 1.43 11.81
C ARG A 285 -0.02 1.40 12.46
N ARG A 286 1.03 1.10 11.70
CA ARG A 286 2.40 1.00 12.21
C ARG A 286 3.38 1.64 11.24
N LEU A 287 4.00 2.73 11.69
CA LEU A 287 4.91 3.53 10.85
C LEU A 287 6.40 3.18 11.02
N ASP A 288 6.73 2.28 11.94
CA ASP A 288 8.11 1.83 12.15
C ASP A 288 8.53 0.81 11.08
N ALA A 289 9.81 0.44 11.08
CA ALA A 289 10.32 -0.55 10.15
C ALA A 289 9.59 -1.90 10.31
N ASP A 290 9.27 -2.53 9.19
CA ASP A 290 8.79 -3.91 9.15
C ASP A 290 9.96 -4.81 8.73
N GLU A 291 10.61 -5.41 9.73
CA GLU A 291 11.73 -6.34 9.52
C GLU A 291 11.28 -7.65 8.86
N VAL A 292 10.04 -8.08 9.14
CA VAL A 292 9.48 -9.31 8.55
C VAL A 292 9.23 -9.13 7.06
N TYR A 293 8.82 -7.94 6.63
CA TYR A 293 8.73 -7.59 5.22
C TYR A 293 10.12 -7.62 4.53
N ALA A 294 11.16 -7.07 5.17
CA ALA A 294 12.51 -7.10 4.62
C ALA A 294 13.04 -8.54 4.45
N GLU A 295 12.82 -9.39 5.46
CA GLU A 295 13.13 -10.82 5.39
C GLU A 295 12.34 -11.54 4.30
N ALA A 296 11.06 -11.20 4.13
CA ALA A 296 10.23 -11.77 3.09
C ALA A 296 10.75 -11.40 1.69
N LEU A 297 11.16 -10.14 1.48
CA LEU A 297 11.82 -9.70 0.25
C LEU A 297 13.10 -10.48 -0.02
N ALA A 298 13.98 -10.61 0.99
CA ALA A 298 15.20 -11.40 0.87
C ALA A 298 14.91 -12.89 0.58
N GLY A 299 13.82 -13.41 1.14
CA GLY A 299 13.35 -14.76 0.90
C GLY A 299 12.94 -15.03 -0.56
N ILE A 300 12.53 -14.00 -1.32
CA ILE A 300 12.15 -14.15 -2.73
C ILE A 300 13.29 -14.75 -3.57
N GLU A 301 14.55 -14.41 -3.27
CA GLU A 301 15.72 -14.94 -4.00
C GLU A 301 15.88 -16.46 -3.86
N ARG A 302 15.27 -17.08 -2.84
CA ARG A 302 15.28 -18.53 -2.60
C ARG A 302 14.08 -19.26 -3.20
N VAL A 303 13.15 -18.53 -3.82
CA VAL A 303 11.93 -19.11 -4.42
C VAL A 303 12.26 -19.70 -5.78
N ILE A 304 11.81 -20.93 -6.00
CA ILE A 304 11.91 -21.62 -7.30
C ILE A 304 10.67 -21.25 -8.12
N TYR A 305 10.86 -20.57 -9.24
CA TYR A 305 9.76 -20.16 -10.13
C TYR A 305 9.55 -21.18 -11.25
N GLU A 306 8.29 -21.56 -11.48
CA GLU A 306 7.86 -22.55 -12.48
C GLU A 306 6.73 -22.03 -13.38
#